data_AF-A0A1Q9LJ98-F1
#
_entry.id   AF-A0A1Q9LJ98-F1
#
_cell.length_a   1.000
_cell.length_b   1.000
_cell.length_c   1.000
_cell.angle_alpha   90.00
_cell.angle_beta   90.00
_cell.angle_gamma   90.00
#
_symmetry.space_group_name_H-M   'P 1'
#
loop_
_entity.id
_entity.type
_entity.pdbx_description
1 polymer ?
#
loop_
_entity_poly.entity_id
_entity_poly.type
_entity_poly.pdbx_seq_one_letter_code
_entity_poly.pdbx_strand_id
1 'polypeptide(L)'
;MPPVDDVPAPRADPGAARAIAETTLRALLVRHPATDPRTVEAVVLQAAWELAAHARVPHAFGRQLRTRAEARLLAMAGTLTPLRRAAARD
;
A
#
# COMPACT_ATOMS: atom_id res chain seq x y z
N MET A 1 -13.84 -31.73 25.70
CA MET A 1 -13.11 -31.45 24.45
C MET A 1 -13.34 -29.97 24.13
N PRO A 2 -12.38 -29.08 24.36
CA PRO A 2 -12.58 -27.65 24.09
C PRO A 2 -12.62 -27.38 22.58
N PRO A 3 -13.30 -26.32 22.12
CA PRO A 3 -13.35 -25.96 20.70
C PRO A 3 -11.96 -25.58 20.21
N VAL A 4 -11.55 -26.21 19.10
CA VAL A 4 -10.30 -25.97 18.38
C VAL A 4 -10.44 -24.79 17.42
N ASP A 5 -10.89 -23.64 17.90
CA ASP A 5 -11.04 -22.46 17.03
C ASP A 5 -10.56 -21.22 17.77
N ASP A 6 -9.24 -21.03 17.76
CA ASP A 6 -8.59 -19.72 17.76
C ASP A 6 -7.08 -19.90 17.54
N VAL A 7 -6.67 -20.58 16.47
CA VAL A 7 -5.28 -20.43 16.01
C VAL A 7 -5.21 -19.05 15.35
N PRO A 8 -4.57 -18.03 15.97
CA PRO A 8 -4.40 -16.76 15.31
C PRO A 8 -3.59 -17.02 14.04
N ALA A 9 -4.20 -16.77 12.87
CA ALA A 9 -3.48 -16.93 11.62
C ALA A 9 -2.18 -16.12 11.67
N PRO A 10 -1.10 -16.63 11.05
CA PRO A 10 0.23 -16.09 11.21
C PRO A 10 0.21 -14.58 10.96
N ARG A 11 0.60 -13.84 12.01
CA ARG A 11 0.89 -12.42 11.87
C ARG A 11 1.98 -12.26 10.84
N ALA A 12 1.90 -11.19 10.07
CA ALA A 12 2.96 -10.79 9.16
C ALA A 12 4.33 -10.94 9.82
N ASP A 13 5.25 -11.65 9.20
CA ASP A 13 6.66 -11.53 9.57
C ASP A 13 7.06 -10.06 9.32
N PRO A 14 7.46 -9.30 10.35
CA PRO A 14 7.80 -7.89 10.19
C PRO A 14 8.95 -7.66 9.20
N GLY A 15 9.87 -8.62 9.09
CA GLY A 15 10.96 -8.63 8.12
C GLY A 15 10.46 -8.81 6.69
N ALA A 16 9.49 -9.70 6.47
CA ALA A 16 8.89 -9.90 5.14
C ALA A 16 8.13 -8.64 4.66
N ALA A 17 7.35 -8.01 5.55
CA ALA A 17 6.64 -6.77 5.22
C ALA A 17 7.61 -5.63 4.87
N ARG A 18 8.71 -5.51 5.63
CA ARG A 18 9.77 -4.54 5.37
C ARG A 18 10.46 -4.78 4.02
N ALA A 19 10.84 -6.02 3.71
CA ALA A 19 11.48 -6.36 2.45
C ALA A 19 10.58 -6.05 1.23
N ILE A 20 9.27 -6.28 1.37
CA ILE A 20 8.28 -5.92 0.33
C ILE A 20 8.18 -4.40 0.19
N ALA A 21 8.17 -3.64 1.29
CA ALA A 21 8.13 -2.18 1.26
C ALA A 21 9.37 -1.57 0.60
N GLU A 22 10.57 -2.05 0.94
CA GLU A 22 11.82 -1.60 0.33
C GLU A 22 11.87 -1.91 -1.18
N THR A 23 11.40 -3.10 -1.58
CA THR A 23 11.31 -3.47 -3.00
C THR A 23 10.31 -2.58 -3.75
N THR A 24 9.17 -2.26 -3.13
CA THR A 24 8.16 -1.37 -3.70
C THR A 24 8.69 0.07 -3.81
N LEU A 25 9.41 0.56 -2.80
CA LEU A 25 10.05 1.87 -2.81
C LEU A 25 11.01 2.01 -4.00
N ARG A 26 11.93 1.06 -4.18
CA ARG A 26 12.87 1.06 -5.31
C ARG A 26 12.14 1.11 -6.65
N ALA A 27 11.09 0.33 -6.83
CA ALA A 27 10.31 0.33 -8.06
C ALA A 27 9.61 1.67 -8.33
N LEU A 28 9.08 2.33 -7.28
CA LEU A 28 8.38 3.60 -7.42
C LEU A 28 9.34 4.79 -7.63
N LEU A 29 10.54 4.76 -7.05
CA LEU A 29 11.56 5.77 -7.34
C LEU A 29 11.96 5.78 -8.82
N VAL A 30 12.09 4.60 -9.44
CA VAL A 30 12.37 4.49 -10.88
C VAL A 30 11.20 5.00 -11.73
N ARG A 31 9.96 4.75 -11.28
CA ARG A 31 8.74 5.09 -12.05
C ARG A 31 8.30 6.55 -11.88
N HIS A 32 8.67 7.19 -10.77
CA HIS A 32 8.33 8.57 -10.44
C HIS A 32 9.60 9.44 -10.25
N PRO A 33 10.48 9.55 -11.26
CA PRO A 33 11.75 10.28 -11.13
C PRO A 33 11.58 11.79 -10.89
N ALA A 34 10.40 12.33 -11.21
CA ALA A 34 10.06 13.73 -10.99
C ALA A 34 9.52 14.01 -9.57
N THR A 35 9.22 12.97 -8.78
CA THR A 35 8.75 13.12 -7.40
C THR A 35 9.95 13.07 -6.45
N ASP A 36 9.96 13.96 -5.46
CA ASP A 36 11.00 13.97 -4.43
C ASP A 36 11.13 12.58 -3.76
N PRO A 37 12.35 12.00 -3.67
CA PRO A 37 12.55 10.65 -3.14
C PRO A 37 12.01 10.44 -1.72
N ARG A 38 12.10 11.47 -0.85
CA ARG A 38 11.58 11.38 0.52
C ARG A 38 10.05 11.33 0.53
N THR A 39 9.41 12.01 -0.42
CA THR A 39 7.97 11.93 -0.62
C THR A 39 7.53 10.52 -1.04
N VAL A 40 8.26 9.90 -1.98
CA VAL A 40 8.00 8.51 -2.39
C VAL A 40 8.16 7.56 -1.21
N GLU A 41 9.23 7.71 -0.43
CA GLU A 41 9.47 6.93 0.78
C GLU A 41 8.35 7.08 1.81
N ALA A 42 7.96 8.31 2.15
CA ALA A 42 6.90 8.59 3.10
C ALA A 42 5.56 7.95 2.67
N VAL A 43 5.21 8.05 1.38
CA VAL A 43 3.97 7.47 0.83
C VAL A 43 3.97 5.94 0.93
N VAL A 44 5.11 5.30 0.62
CA VAL A 44 5.26 3.84 0.70
C VAL A 44 5.18 3.36 2.15
N LEU A 45 5.91 4.02 3.06
CA LEU A 45 5.89 3.65 4.48
C LEU A 45 4.50 3.84 5.08
N GLN A 46 3.83 4.96 4.81
CA GLN A 46 2.47 5.19 5.28
C GLN A 46 1.49 4.12 4.75
N ALA A 47 1.57 3.77 3.46
CA ALA A 47 0.75 2.71 2.88
C ALA A 47 1.05 1.33 3.51
N ALA A 48 2.31 1.05 3.81
CA ALA A 48 2.71 -0.19 4.46
C ALA A 48 2.18 -0.28 5.90
N TRP A 49 2.27 0.81 6.68
CA TRP A 49 1.70 0.89 8.02
C TRP A 49 0.19 0.69 8.02
N GLU A 50 -0.53 1.35 7.11
CA GLU A 50 -1.97 1.20 6.97
C GLU A 50 -2.35 -0.26 6.65
N LEU A 51 -1.62 -0.92 5.74
CA LEU A 51 -1.89 -2.32 5.40
C LEU A 51 -1.52 -3.28 6.55
N ALA A 52 -0.40 -3.04 7.24
CA ALA A 52 0.04 -3.85 8.36
C ALA A 52 -0.92 -3.73 9.57
N ALA A 53 -1.51 -2.56 9.78
CA ALA A 53 -2.49 -2.34 10.84
C ALA A 53 -3.83 -3.07 10.60
N HIS A 54 -4.14 -3.43 9.35
CA HIS A 54 -5.45 -3.98 8.96
C HIS A 54 -5.41 -5.43 8.44
N ALA A 55 -4.22 -6.04 8.25
CA ALA A 55 -4.12 -7.35 7.60
C ALA A 55 -3.18 -8.36 8.30
N ARG A 56 -3.66 -9.61 8.42
CA ARG A 56 -2.82 -10.82 8.39
C ARG A 56 -2.18 -10.85 7.00
N VAL A 57 -0.87 -10.62 6.85
CA VAL A 57 -0.24 -10.40 5.52
C VAL A 57 -0.58 -11.53 4.55
N PRO A 58 -1.44 -11.28 3.54
CA PRO A 58 -1.72 -12.25 2.51
C PRO A 58 -0.64 -12.14 1.43
N HIS A 59 -0.53 -13.14 0.56
CA HIS A 59 0.21 -13.05 -0.72
C HIS A 59 -0.09 -11.77 -1.54
N ALA A 60 -1.20 -11.09 -1.25
CA ALA A 60 -1.63 -9.85 -1.89
C ALA A 60 -0.99 -8.55 -1.33
N PHE A 61 -0.27 -8.58 -0.19
CA PHE A 61 0.23 -7.37 0.48
C PHE A 61 1.07 -6.47 -0.44
N GLY A 62 2.03 -7.04 -1.17
CA GLY A 62 2.86 -6.28 -2.10
C GLY A 62 2.08 -5.64 -3.25
N ARG A 63 1.07 -6.33 -3.77
CA ARG A 63 0.20 -5.75 -4.82
C ARG A 63 -0.61 -4.58 -4.27
N GLN A 64 -1.22 -4.75 -3.10
CA GLN A 64 -2.00 -3.69 -2.45
C GLN A 64 -1.15 -2.47 -2.09
N LEU A 65 0.06 -2.72 -1.56
CA LEU A 65 1.03 -1.67 -1.23
C LEU A 65 1.38 -0.85 -2.47
N ARG A 66 1.77 -1.53 -3.55
CA ARG A 66 2.10 -0.89 -4.82
C ARG A 66 0.93 -0.07 -5.35
N THR A 67 -0.26 -0.66 -5.49
CA THR A 67 -1.44 0.04 -6.03
C THR A 67 -1.77 1.30 -5.23
N ARG A 68 -1.73 1.22 -3.90
CA ARG A 68 -2.09 2.34 -3.03
C ARG A 68 -1.04 3.45 -3.08
N ALA A 69 0.24 3.10 -3.05
CA ALA A 69 1.34 4.07 -3.15
C ALA A 69 1.35 4.73 -4.54
N GLU A 70 1.20 3.95 -5.61
CA GLU A 70 1.15 4.43 -6.99
C GLU A 70 -0.03 5.39 -7.21
N ALA A 71 -1.23 5.05 -6.71
CA ALA A 71 -2.39 5.94 -6.80
C ALA A 71 -2.16 7.28 -6.07
N ARG A 72 -1.51 7.26 -4.89
CA ARG A 72 -1.19 8.50 -4.16
C ARG A 72 -0.19 9.36 -4.91
N LEU A 73 0.88 8.76 -5.43
CA LEU A 73 1.89 9.48 -6.21
C LEU A 73 1.29 10.08 -7.49
N LEU A 74 0.43 9.34 -8.18
CA LEU A 74 -0.29 9.84 -9.35
C LEU A 74 -1.27 10.98 -9.02
N ALA A 75 -1.93 10.93 -7.86
CA ALA A 75 -2.78 12.02 -7.38
C ALA A 75 -1.97 13.26 -7.03
N MET A 76 -0.82 13.11 -6.36
CA MET A 76 0.10 14.20 -6.04
C MET A 76 0.70 14.83 -7.30
N ALA A 77 0.98 14.04 -8.33
CA ALA A 77 1.43 14.51 -9.63
C ALA A 77 0.31 15.15 -10.48
N GLY A 78 -0.93 15.20 -9.99
CA GLY A 78 -2.09 15.75 -10.71
C GLY A 78 -2.61 14.87 -11.85
N THR A 79 -2.03 13.69 -12.06
CA THR A 79 -2.40 12.71 -13.11
C THR A 79 -3.68 11.95 -12.82
N LEU A 80 -4.00 11.70 -11.54
CA LEU A 80 -5.31 11.20 -11.15
C LEU A 80 -6.24 12.38 -10.89
N THR A 81 -6.98 12.79 -11.91
CA THR A 81 -8.17 13.61 -11.67
C THR A 81 -9.17 12.75 -10.90
N PRO A 82 -9.71 13.21 -9.75
CA PRO A 82 -10.84 12.53 -9.14
C PRO A 82 -11.94 12.47 -10.20
N LEU A 83 -12.41 11.27 -10.53
CA LEU A 83 -13.67 11.12 -11.23
C LEU A 83 -14.72 11.73 -10.31
N ARG A 84 -15.04 13.02 -10.51
CA ARG A 84 -16.25 13.61 -9.94
C ARG A 84 -17.36 12.68 -10.40
N ARG A 85 -17.92 11.94 -9.44
CA ARG A 85 -19.20 11.24 -9.59
C ARG A 85 -20.11 12.23 -10.30
N ALA A 86 -20.41 11.98 -11.57
CA ALA A 86 -21.35 12.81 -12.30
C ALA A 86 -22.57 12.95 -11.41
N ALA A 87 -22.98 14.19 -11.17
CA ALA A 87 -24.23 14.48 -10.52
C ALA A 87 -25.30 13.67 -11.27
N ALA A 88 -25.78 12.59 -10.65
CA ALA A 88 -27.02 11.99 -11.05
C ALA A 88 -28.09 13.03 -10.73
N ARG A 89 -28.41 13.85 -11.73
CA ARG A 89 -29.76 14.34 -11.94
C ARG A 89 -30.64 13.09 -12.06
N ASP A 90 -31.58 12.93 -11.13
CA ASP A 90 -32.99 13.28 -11.37
C ASP A 90 -33.70 13.42 -10.01
#